data_AF-A0A167W009-F1
#
_entry.id   AF-A0A167W009-F1
#
_cell.length_a   1.000
_cell.length_b   1.000
_cell.length_c   1.000
_cell.angle_alpha   90.00
_cell.angle_beta   90.00
_cell.angle_gamma   90.00
#
_symmetry.space_group_name_H-M   'P 1'
#
loop_
_entity.id
_entity.type
_entity.pdbx_description
1 polymer ?
#
loop_
_entity_poly.entity_id
_entity_poly.type
_entity_poly.pdbx_seq_one_letter_code
_entity_poly.pdbx_strand_id
1 'polypeptide(L)' 'MDRAPSEIWTEIFSHACVDSGLTGRSLSLVSKFIRAESAIMKLQSISVHGPQQIIAFHQLLLQTTPHHRHIRYLLLS' A
#
# COMPACT_ATOMS: atom_id res chain seq x y z
N MET A 1 -9.51 -8.35 18.02
CA MET A 1 -9.70 -6.96 17.56
C MET A 1 -11.19 -6.77 17.42
N ASP A 2 -11.81 -6.15 18.42
CA ASP A 2 -13.16 -5.61 18.26
C ASP A 2 -13.16 -4.75 16.99
N ARG A 3 -14.10 -5.03 16.08
CA ARG A 3 -14.05 -4.52 14.71
C ARG A 3 -14.38 -3.03 14.74
N ALA A 4 -13.34 -2.21 14.92
CA ALA A 4 -13.44 -0.79 14.62
C ALA A 4 -13.97 -0.63 13.18
N PRO A 5 -14.78 0.40 12.91
CA PRO A 5 -15.30 0.67 11.57
C PRO A 5 -14.18 0.80 10.54
N SER A 6 -14.47 0.46 9.28
CA SER A 6 -13.50 0.54 8.17
C SER A 6 -12.92 1.94 7.98
N GLU A 7 -13.68 2.97 8.32
CA GLU A 7 -13.24 4.37 8.29
C GLU A 7 -12.07 4.61 9.25
N ILE A 8 -12.12 4.01 10.44
CA ILE A 8 -11.05 4.14 11.44
C ILE A 8 -9.78 3.44 10.97
N TRP A 9 -9.92 2.24 10.38
CA TRP A 9 -8.78 1.53 9.79
C TRP A 9 -8.18 2.31 8.63
N THR A 10 -9.02 2.89 7.78
CA THR A 10 -8.59 3.72 6.65
C THR A 10 -7.77 4.90 7.14
N GLU A 11 -8.22 5.58 8.20
CA GLU A 11 -7.49 6.70 8.79
C GLU A 11 -6.16 6.23 9.42
N ILE A 12 -6.15 5.13 10.17
CA ILE A 12 -4.90 4.57 10.72
C ILE A 12 -3.91 4.26 9.60
N PHE A 13 -4.36 3.63 8.52
CA PHE A 13 -3.49 3.26 7.41
C PHE A 13 -3.04 4.46 6.57
N SER A 14 -3.86 5.52 6.50
CA SER A 14 -3.48 6.77 5.81
C SER A 14 -2.28 7.43 6.52
N HIS A 15 -2.22 7.39 7.85
CA HIS A 15 -1.08 7.87 8.64
C HIS A 15 0.09 6.88 8.67
N ALA A 16 -0.18 5.57 8.67
CA ALA A 16 0.87 4.56 8.80
C ALA A 16 1.62 4.29 7.48
N CYS A 17 0.94 4.28 6.34
CA CYS A 17 1.54 3.90 5.04
C CYS A 17 2.22 5.09 4.35
N VAL A 18 2.97 5.92 5.08
CA VAL A 18 3.68 7.11 4.54
C VAL A 18 5.19 6.89 4.41
N ASP A 19 5.62 5.63 4.47
CA ASP A 19 7.01 5.20 4.36
C ASP A 19 7.38 4.77 2.93
N SER A 20 8.43 3.96 2.76
CA SER A 20 8.88 3.43 1.46
C SER A 20 7.98 2.32 0.87
N GLY A 21 6.80 2.06 1.46
CA GLY A 21 5.88 0.99 1.09
C GLY A 21 6.02 -0.28 1.95
N LEU A 22 6.93 -0.26 2.93
CA LEU A 22 7.18 -1.39 3.84
C LEU A 22 6.00 -1.62 4.79
N THR A 23 5.40 -0.56 5.31
CA THR A 23 4.27 -0.66 6.22
C THR A 23 3.05 -1.22 5.50
N GLY A 24 2.72 -0.72 4.31
CA GLY A 24 1.61 -1.23 3.49
C GLY A 24 1.75 -2.72 3.16
N ARG A 25 2.99 -3.16 2.87
CA ARG A 25 3.32 -4.58 2.67
C ARG A 25 3.13 -5.40 3.94
N SER A 26 3.64 -4.91 5.07
CA SER A 26 3.55 -5.60 6.36
C SER A 26 2.08 -5.80 6.78
N LEU A 27 1.25 -4.76 6.66
CA LEU A 27 -0.19 -4.84 6.95
C LEU A 27 -0.89 -5.90 6.10
N SER A 28 -0.56 -5.99 4.81
CA SER A 28 -1.12 -7.00 3.90
C SER A 28 -0.81 -8.45 4.30
N LEU A 29 0.17 -8.68 5.17
CA LEU A 29 0.58 -9.99 5.66
C LEU A 29 -0.02 -10.37 7.02
N VAL A 30 -0.62 -9.42 7.76
CA VAL A 30 -1.12 -9.66 9.12
C VAL A 30 -2.33 -10.62 9.14
N SER A 31 -3.35 -10.34 8.33
CA SER A 31 -4.55 -11.16 8.25
C SER A 31 -5.33 -10.87 6.96
N LYS A 32 -6.32 -11.73 6.64
CA LYS A 32 -7.23 -11.51 5.51
C LYS A 32 -8.01 -10.20 5.64
N PHE A 33 -8.43 -9.86 6.86
CA PHE A 33 -9.15 -8.61 7.15
C PHE A 33 -8.26 -7.39 6.92
N ILE A 34 -7.10 -7.32 7.59
CA ILE A 34 -6.17 -6.19 7.46
C ILE A 34 -5.70 -6.03 6.01
N ARG A 35 -5.47 -7.14 5.29
CA ARG A 35 -5.15 -7.10 3.86
C ARG A 35 -6.22 -6.42 3.02
N ALA A 36 -7.49 -6.66 3.31
CA ALA A 36 -8.61 -6.06 2.59
C ALA A 36 -8.71 -4.57 2.94
N GLU A 37 -8.70 -4.23 4.22
CA GLU A 37 -8.83 -2.84 4.69
C GLU A 37 -7.63 -1.97 4.24
N SER A 38 -6.41 -2.51 4.23
CA SER A 38 -5.21 -1.78 3.82
C SER A 38 -5.06 -1.65 2.30
N ALA A 39 -5.92 -2.30 1.50
CA ALA A 39 -5.69 -2.44 0.05
C ALA A 39 -5.59 -1.10 -0.70
N ILE A 40 -6.36 -0.09 -0.27
CA ILE A 40 -6.39 1.24 -0.87
C ILE A 40 -5.17 2.08 -0.47
N MET A 41 -4.66 1.89 0.76
CA MET A 41 -3.57 2.70 1.31
C MET A 41 -2.19 2.07 1.16
N LYS A 42 -2.09 0.76 0.90
CA LYS A 42 -0.80 0.04 0.88
C LYS A 42 0.21 0.55 -0.16
N LEU A 43 -0.27 1.19 -1.23
CA LEU A 43 0.58 1.74 -2.31
C LEU A 43 0.67 3.28 -2.27
N GLN A 44 0.13 3.94 -1.24
CA GLN A 44 0.07 5.41 -1.23
C GLN A 44 1.45 6.08 -1.18
N SER A 45 2.44 5.40 -0.59
CA SER A 45 3.81 5.87 -0.49
C SER A 45 4.76 4.73 -0.83
N ILE A 46 5.60 4.92 -1.84
CA ILE A 46 6.51 3.89 -2.36
C ILE A 46 7.85 4.51 -2.76
N SER A 47 8.93 3.82 -2.40
CA SER A 47 10.26 4.08 -2.93
C SER A 47 10.71 2.93 -3.82
N VAL A 48 11.18 3.25 -5.02
CA VAL A 48 11.63 2.30 -6.03
C VAL A 48 13.04 2.67 -6.45
N HIS A 49 13.97 1.73 -6.30
CA HIS A 49 15.40 1.97 -6.50
C HIS A 49 15.93 1.11 -7.64
N GLY A 50 16.40 1.78 -8.69
CA GLY A 50 17.03 1.18 -9.86
C GLY A 50 16.06 0.55 -10.87
N PRO A 51 16.55 0.25 -12.09
CA PRO A 51 15.72 -0.18 -13.21
C PRO A 51 14.93 -1.47 -12.95
N GLN A 52 15.52 -2.42 -12.23
CA GLN A 52 14.89 -3.70 -11.93
C GLN A 52 13.63 -3.52 -11.07
N GLN A 53 13.71 -2.68 -10.03
CA GLN A 53 12.56 -2.43 -9.17
C GLN A 53 11.49 -1.62 -9.90
N ILE A 54 11.88 -0.69 -10.79
CA ILE A 54 10.94 0.08 -11.63
C ILE A 54 10.13 -0.85 -12.52
N ILE A 55 10.79 -1.79 -13.21
CA ILE A 55 10.11 -2.76 -14.07
C ILE A 55 9.17 -3.65 -13.25
N ALA A 56 9.64 -4.18 -12.11
CA ALA A 56 8.83 -5.01 -11.24
C ALA A 56 7.61 -4.25 -10.69
N PHE A 57 7.81 -2.99 -10.30
CA PHE A 57 6.74 -2.12 -9.81
C PHE A 57 5.72 -1.82 -10.89
N HIS A 58 6.16 -1.54 -12.12
CA HIS A 58 5.27 -1.37 -13.27
C HIS A 58 4.40 -2.62 -13.50
N GLN A 59 4.99 -3.83 -13.46
CA GLN A 59 4.22 -5.07 -13.59
C GLN A 59 3.21 -5.26 -12.45
N LEU A 60 3.58 -4.91 -11.22
CA LEU A 60 2.66 -4.92 -10.08
C LEU A 60 1.47 -3.98 -10.30
N LEU A 61 1.71 -2.77 -10.82
CA LEU A 61 0.64 -1.81 -11.10
C LEU A 61 -0.31 -2.32 -12.19
N LEU A 62 0.19 -2.96 -13.24
CA LEU A 62 -0.65 -3.55 -14.28
C LEU A 62 -1.60 -4.61 -13.72
N GLN A 63 -1.15 -5.40 -12.74
CA GLN A 63 -1.94 -6.46 -12.09
C GLN A 63 -2.87 -5.94 -10.98
N THR A 64 -2.65 -4.72 -10.48
CA THR A 64 -3.45 -4.14 -9.41
C THR A 64 -4.72 -3.51 -9.99
N THR A 65 -5.87 -3.59 -9.30
CA THR A 65 -7.09 -2.92 -9.77
C THR A 65 -6.94 -1.39 -9.76
N PRO A 66 -7.51 -0.63 -10.72
CA PRO A 66 -7.30 0.82 -10.82
C PRO A 66 -7.54 1.60 -9.52
N HIS A 67 -8.58 1.24 -8.76
CA HIS A 67 -8.93 1.87 -7.50
C HIS A 67 -7.91 1.64 -6.36
N HIS A 68 -7.03 0.65 -6.49
CA HIS A 68 -5.96 0.37 -5.53
C HIS A 68 -4.58 0.91 -5.99
N ARG A 69 -4.50 1.59 -7.14
CA ARG A 69 -3.25 2.15 -7.68
C ARG A 69 -2.97 3.59 -7.23
N HIS A 70 -3.64 4.05 -6.17
CA HIS A 70 -3.50 5.44 -5.75
C HIS A 70 -2.16 5.66 -5.04
N ILE A 71 -1.23 6.33 -5.71
CA ILE A 71 0.11 6.67 -5.19
C ILE A 71 0.17 8.19 -4.98
N ARG A 72 0.46 8.63 -3.75
CA ARG A 72 0.62 10.04 -3.39
C ARG A 72 2.09 10.44 -3.37
N TYR A 73 2.95 9.57 -2.86
CA TYR A 73 4.37 9.80 -2.71
C TYR A 73 5.13 8.70 -3.45
N LEU A 74 5.84 9.08 -4.51
CA LEU A 74 6.65 8.17 -5.31
C LEU A 74 8.08 8.68 -5.35
N LEU A 75 9.00 7.92 -4.79
CA LEU A 75 10.44 8.15 -4.94
C LEU A 75 11.00 7.17 -5.97
N LEU A 76 11.65 7.71 -7.00
CA LEU A 76 12.44 6.95 -7.95
C LEU A 76 13.91 7.37 -7.81
N SER A 77 14.81 6.41 -7.60
CA SER A 77 16.24 6.67 -7.54
C SER A 77 17.08 5.56 -8.15
#